data_AF-A0A8S2KJC7-F1
#
_entry.id   AF-A0A8S2KJC7-F1
#
_cell.length_a   1.000
_cell.length_b   1.000
_cell.length_c   1.000
_cell.angle_alpha   90.00
_cell.angle_beta   90.00
_cell.angle_gamma   90.00
#
_symmetry.space_group_name_H-M   'P 1'
#
loop_
_entity.id
_entity.type
_entity.pdbx_description
1 polymer ?
#
loop_
_entity_poly.entity_id
_entity_poly.type
_entity_poly.pdbx_seq_one_letter_code
_entity_poly.pdbx_strand_id
1 'polypeptide(L)'
;YTSSSDAYPGFDWFATSVFLLMGCDDVRSWRWLRTFSLILPAGFLWHARLFNTPFVSTEMNLYGLHPVYVGAGHCVELIVEQEMPPVFAAFRMSGFAISHMVVHWTKQCFWSVLDWPEIVTYICVCILYGIDYQVYFCVALLRHLQQDIIYQHSSRNLLPFLKTHQIRGFSMRNSIEYMVSLEKKYRAIVTPELKELLCLNANVSNTTNKQTNV
;
A
#
# COMPACT_ATOMS: atom_id res chain seq x y z
N TYR A 1 21.57 -26.15 8.78
CA TYR A 1 20.09 -26.25 8.72
C TYR A 1 19.52 -25.11 9.55
N THR A 2 19.39 -23.93 8.96
CA THR A 2 18.73 -22.78 9.60
C THR A 2 17.23 -22.99 9.55
N SER A 3 16.57 -23.00 10.70
CA SER A 3 15.13 -23.15 10.84
C SER A 3 14.40 -22.16 9.94
N SER A 4 13.52 -22.68 9.09
CA SER A 4 12.70 -21.96 8.10
C SER A 4 11.59 -21.09 8.71
N SER A 5 11.70 -20.68 9.98
CA SER A 5 10.67 -19.90 10.70
C SER A 5 10.77 -18.40 10.47
N ASP A 6 11.91 -17.89 9.99
CA ASP A 6 12.19 -16.44 9.93
C ASP A 6 12.06 -15.85 8.51
N ALA A 7 11.79 -16.70 7.51
CA ALA A 7 11.61 -16.27 6.13
C ALA A 7 10.19 -15.76 5.88
N TYR A 8 10.03 -14.72 5.06
CA TYR A 8 8.73 -14.26 4.61
C TYR A 8 7.95 -15.42 3.95
N PRO A 9 6.77 -15.81 4.47
CA PRO A 9 6.03 -16.97 3.98
C PRO A 9 5.28 -16.66 2.68
N GLY A 10 5.17 -15.39 2.32
CA GLY A 10 4.49 -14.93 1.11
C GLY A 10 5.44 -14.75 -0.07
N PHE A 11 4.85 -14.44 -1.22
CA PHE A 11 5.60 -14.04 -2.41
C PHE A 11 5.96 -12.55 -2.33
N ASP A 12 7.23 -12.21 -2.60
CA ASP A 12 7.70 -10.82 -2.60
C ASP A 12 7.36 -10.12 -3.94
N TRP A 13 6.14 -9.57 -3.99
CA TRP A 13 5.62 -8.84 -5.14
C TRP A 13 6.46 -7.62 -5.49
N PHE A 14 7.02 -6.94 -4.50
CA PHE A 14 7.81 -5.73 -4.74
C PHE A 14 9.17 -6.08 -5.34
N ALA A 15 9.91 -7.02 -4.74
CA ALA A 15 11.19 -7.46 -5.30
C ALA A 15 11.04 -8.02 -6.72
N THR A 16 9.94 -8.74 -7.00
CA THR A 16 9.63 -9.24 -8.34
C THR A 16 9.35 -8.10 -9.33
N SER A 17 8.59 -7.08 -8.90
CA SER A 17 8.34 -5.89 -9.72
C SER A 17 9.65 -5.19 -10.10
N VAL A 18 10.55 -5.03 -9.13
CA VAL A 18 11.88 -4.46 -9.37
C VAL A 18 12.71 -5.32 -10.31
N PHE A 19 12.66 -6.64 -10.15
CA PHE A 19 13.36 -7.57 -11.02
C PHE A 19 12.97 -7.40 -12.49
N LEU A 20 11.67 -7.28 -12.75
CA LEU A 20 11.17 -7.03 -14.11
C LEU A 20 11.49 -5.63 -14.62
N LEU A 21 11.40 -4.61 -13.76
CA LEU A 21 11.81 -3.24 -14.09
C LEU A 21 13.28 -3.15 -14.50
N MET A 22 14.13 -3.99 -13.94
CA MET A 22 15.57 -4.04 -14.24
C MET A 22 15.89 -4.97 -15.43
N GLY A 23 14.89 -5.46 -16.15
CA GLY A 23 15.09 -6.34 -17.31
C GLY A 23 15.52 -7.76 -16.94
N CYS A 24 15.05 -8.27 -15.79
CA CYS A 24 15.38 -9.59 -15.26
C CYS A 24 16.88 -9.76 -14.91
N ASP A 25 17.59 -8.67 -14.63
CA ASP A 25 18.97 -8.66 -14.14
C ASP A 25 18.99 -8.76 -12.61
N ASP A 26 19.44 -9.90 -12.08
CA ASP A 26 19.47 -10.20 -10.65
C ASP A 26 20.43 -9.28 -9.88
N VAL A 27 21.64 -9.05 -10.41
CA VAL A 27 22.68 -8.23 -9.78
C VAL A 27 22.23 -6.78 -9.67
N ARG A 28 21.66 -6.24 -10.75
CA ARG A 28 21.16 -4.86 -10.81
C ARG A 28 19.96 -4.68 -9.88
N SER A 29 19.03 -5.64 -9.89
CA SER A 29 17.85 -5.64 -9.02
C SER A 29 18.23 -5.66 -7.55
N TRP A 30 19.14 -6.56 -7.16
CA TRP A 30 19.60 -6.65 -5.79
C TRP A 30 20.37 -5.42 -5.31
N ARG A 31 21.21 -4.85 -6.18
CA ARG A 31 21.90 -3.58 -5.89
C ARG A 31 20.89 -2.45 -5.66
N TRP A 32 19.90 -2.33 -6.53
CA TRP A 32 18.85 -1.32 -6.39
C TRP A 32 18.01 -1.53 -5.14
N LEU A 33 17.56 -2.75 -4.86
CA LEU A 33 16.78 -3.07 -3.66
C LEU A 33 17.55 -2.71 -2.38
N ARG A 34 18.85 -2.98 -2.32
CA ARG A 34 19.69 -2.58 -1.19
C ARG A 34 19.75 -1.07 -0.99
N THR A 35 19.92 -0.30 -2.07
CA THR A 35 19.89 1.18 -1.99
C THR A 35 18.51 1.70 -1.61
N PHE A 36 17.46 1.18 -2.23
CA PHE A 36 16.07 1.53 -1.97
C PHE A 36 15.68 1.27 -0.51
N SER A 37 16.23 0.21 0.08
CA SER A 37 16.01 -0.19 1.47
C SER A 37 16.32 0.90 2.51
N LEU A 38 17.13 1.89 2.14
CA LEU A 38 17.59 2.99 2.99
C LEU A 38 16.66 4.20 2.97
N ILE A 39 15.67 4.25 2.07
CA ILE A 39 14.75 5.38 1.94
C ILE A 39 13.36 5.05 2.51
N LEU A 40 12.65 6.10 2.95
CA LEU A 40 11.36 5.99 3.61
C LEU A 40 10.29 5.19 2.82
N PRO A 41 10.14 5.37 1.49
CA PRO A 41 9.14 4.62 0.71
C PRO A 41 9.32 3.11 0.77
N ALA A 42 10.50 2.60 1.11
CA ALA A 42 10.72 1.16 1.25
C ALA A 42 9.89 0.52 2.36
N GLY A 43 9.59 1.25 3.44
CA GLY A 43 8.72 0.76 4.50
C GLY A 43 7.26 0.60 4.08
N PHE A 44 6.84 1.22 2.98
CA PHE A 44 5.45 1.21 2.53
C PHE A 44 5.23 0.41 1.24
N LEU A 45 6.20 0.44 0.32
CA LEU A 45 6.13 -0.31 -0.93
C LEU A 45 6.56 -1.77 -0.75
N TRP A 46 7.54 -2.02 0.11
CA TRP A 46 8.16 -3.35 0.24
C TRP A 46 7.59 -4.14 1.43
N HIS A 47 6.42 -4.75 1.22
CA HIS A 47 5.71 -5.47 2.27
C HIS A 47 6.52 -6.58 2.95
N ALA A 48 7.22 -7.39 2.17
CA ALA A 48 8.06 -8.48 2.67
C ALA A 48 9.19 -7.99 3.60
N ARG A 49 9.65 -6.74 3.46
CA ARG A 49 10.73 -6.17 4.27
C ARG A 49 10.32 -5.92 5.71
N LEU A 50 9.06 -5.56 5.94
CA LEU A 50 8.53 -5.35 7.29
C LEU A 50 8.06 -6.65 7.95
N PHE A 51 8.21 -7.79 7.26
CA PHE A 51 7.93 -9.07 7.87
C PHE A 51 8.95 -9.38 8.98
N ASN A 52 8.48 -9.88 10.12
CA ASN A 52 9.27 -10.15 11.32
C ASN A 52 9.86 -8.93 12.03
N THR A 53 9.33 -7.73 11.80
CA THR A 53 9.59 -6.63 12.74
C THR A 53 9.01 -7.00 14.12
N PRO A 54 9.77 -6.85 15.22
CA PRO A 54 9.44 -7.40 16.55
C PRO A 54 8.21 -6.77 17.24
N PHE A 55 7.50 -5.88 16.55
CA PHE A 55 6.45 -5.02 17.11
C PHE A 55 5.04 -5.43 16.69
N VAL A 56 4.90 -6.48 15.89
CA VAL A 56 3.62 -6.97 15.38
C VAL A 56 3.48 -8.43 15.80
N SER A 57 2.29 -8.81 16.31
CA SER A 57 2.03 -10.20 16.66
C SER A 57 2.26 -11.10 15.45
N THR A 58 2.74 -12.33 15.70
CA THR A 58 3.01 -13.31 14.64
C THR A 58 1.79 -13.51 13.74
N GLU A 59 0.57 -13.46 14.31
CA GLU A 59 -0.68 -13.54 13.56
C GLU A 59 -0.90 -12.35 12.62
N MET A 60 -0.76 -11.11 13.11
CA MET A 60 -0.92 -9.92 12.26
C MET A 60 0.13 -9.86 11.14
N ASN A 61 1.34 -10.34 11.41
CA ASN A 61 2.39 -10.47 10.39
C ASN A 61 2.04 -11.49 9.30
N LEU A 62 1.47 -12.64 9.68
CA LEU A 62 1.00 -13.66 8.73
C LEU A 62 -0.10 -13.11 7.80
N TYR A 63 -1.04 -12.33 8.34
CA TYR A 63 -2.07 -11.69 7.53
C TYR A 63 -1.54 -10.48 6.73
N GLY A 64 -0.36 -9.96 7.05
CA GLY A 64 0.22 -8.76 6.43
C GLY A 64 -0.45 -7.47 6.89
N LEU A 65 -1.03 -7.47 8.10
CA LEU A 65 -1.74 -6.34 8.71
C LEU A 65 -0.77 -5.51 9.56
N HIS A 66 0.36 -5.11 8.98
CA HIS A 66 1.30 -4.24 9.68
C HIS A 66 0.67 -2.84 9.89
N PRO A 67 0.83 -2.18 11.06
CA PRO A 67 0.20 -0.89 11.38
C PRO A 67 0.44 0.20 10.33
N VAL A 68 1.60 0.18 9.68
CA VAL A 68 1.96 1.08 8.56
C VAL A 68 0.99 0.96 7.40
N TYR A 69 0.60 -0.25 7.01
CA TYR A 69 -0.31 -0.48 5.88
C TYR A 69 -1.76 -0.21 6.26
N VAL A 70 -2.16 -0.62 7.47
CA VAL A 70 -3.49 -0.35 8.00
C VAL A 70 -3.70 1.16 8.15
N GLY A 71 -2.72 1.88 8.68
CA GLY A 71 -2.74 3.33 8.81
C GLY A 71 -2.79 4.04 7.47
N ALA A 72 -1.95 3.64 6.49
CA ALA A 72 -2.06 4.18 5.13
C ALA A 72 -3.44 3.93 4.51
N GLY A 73 -4.01 2.73 4.71
CA GLY A 73 -5.38 2.41 4.30
C GLY A 73 -6.43 3.26 5.01
N HIS A 74 -6.23 3.58 6.29
CA HIS A 74 -7.10 4.47 7.05
C HIS A 74 -7.07 5.90 6.51
N CYS A 75 -5.89 6.44 6.18
CA CYS A 75 -5.78 7.75 5.53
C CYS A 75 -6.57 7.79 4.20
N VAL A 76 -6.54 6.70 3.41
CA VAL A 76 -7.36 6.60 2.19
C VAL A 76 -8.84 6.65 2.54
N GLU A 77 -9.26 5.90 3.55
CA GLU A 77 -10.66 5.83 3.99
C GLU A 77 -11.21 7.21 4.41
N LEU A 78 -10.43 7.99 5.17
CA LEU A 78 -10.79 9.36 5.58
C LEU A 78 -10.94 10.31 4.38
N ILE A 79 -10.03 10.23 3.39
CA ILE A 79 -10.12 11.06 2.20
C ILE A 79 -11.31 10.66 1.34
N VAL A 80 -11.59 9.35 1.21
CA VAL A 80 -12.73 8.84 0.45
C VAL A 80 -14.05 9.24 1.09
N GLU A 81 -14.15 9.24 2.42
CA GLU A 81 -15.35 9.72 3.12
C GLU A 81 -15.69 11.17 2.77
N GLN A 82 -14.67 12.03 2.61
CA GLN A 82 -14.87 13.44 2.27
C GLN A 82 -15.05 13.70 0.77
N GLU A 83 -14.21 13.13 -0.09
CA GLU A 83 -14.20 13.43 -1.53
C GLU A 83 -15.21 12.58 -2.32
N MET A 84 -15.56 11.38 -1.82
CA MET A 84 -16.47 10.44 -2.49
C MET A 84 -17.43 9.74 -1.49
N PRO A 85 -18.31 10.49 -0.79
CA PRO A 85 -19.25 9.91 0.18
C PRO A 85 -20.06 8.71 -0.33
N PRO A 86 -20.52 8.65 -1.62
CA PRO A 86 -21.24 7.48 -2.13
C PRO A 86 -20.41 6.20 -2.13
N VAL A 87 -19.11 6.30 -2.44
CA VAL A 87 -18.19 5.14 -2.41
C VAL A 87 -18.02 4.67 -0.97
N PHE A 88 -17.79 5.61 -0.05
CA PHE A 88 -17.67 5.29 1.37
C PHE A 88 -18.93 4.58 1.91
N ALA A 89 -20.12 5.12 1.58
CA ALA A 89 -21.39 4.53 1.98
C ALA A 89 -21.58 3.11 1.40
N ALA A 90 -21.25 2.90 0.13
CA ALA A 90 -21.34 1.57 -0.51
C ALA A 90 -20.49 0.52 0.20
N PHE A 91 -19.24 0.85 0.55
CA PHE A 91 -18.36 -0.05 1.32
C PHE A 91 -18.92 -0.33 2.73
N ARG A 92 -19.32 0.73 3.44
CA ARG A 92 -19.90 0.62 4.79
C ARG A 92 -21.15 -0.26 4.81
N MET A 93 -22.06 -0.08 3.84
CA MET A 93 -23.27 -0.88 3.71
C MET A 93 -23.00 -2.33 3.28
N SER A 94 -21.92 -2.56 2.53
CA SER A 94 -21.45 -3.91 2.19
C SER A 94 -20.70 -4.62 3.33
N GLY A 95 -20.46 -3.96 4.46
CA GLY A 95 -19.86 -4.57 5.65
C GLY A 95 -18.36 -4.80 5.57
N PHE A 96 -17.63 -4.07 4.72
CA PHE A 96 -16.17 -4.15 4.66
C PHE A 96 -15.52 -2.77 4.52
N ALA A 97 -14.38 -2.59 5.18
CA ALA A 97 -13.66 -1.32 5.20
C ALA A 97 -12.82 -1.11 3.92
N ILE A 98 -12.71 0.14 3.47
CA ILE A 98 -11.87 0.52 2.32
C ILE A 98 -10.40 0.24 2.61
N SER A 99 -9.96 0.53 3.84
CA SER A 99 -8.61 0.26 4.32
C SER A 99 -8.16 -1.18 4.05
N HIS A 100 -9.01 -2.18 4.28
CA HIS A 100 -8.70 -3.58 3.99
C HIS A 100 -8.44 -3.85 2.50
N MET A 101 -9.21 -3.21 1.62
CA MET A 101 -9.03 -3.35 0.17
C MET A 101 -7.72 -2.70 -0.29
N VAL A 102 -7.41 -1.52 0.24
CA VAL A 102 -6.16 -0.81 -0.05
C VAL A 102 -4.94 -1.63 0.38
N VAL A 103 -4.97 -2.20 1.59
CA VAL A 103 -3.89 -3.10 2.06
C VAL A 103 -3.77 -4.32 1.15
N HIS A 104 -4.89 -4.90 0.72
CA HIS A 104 -4.86 -6.04 -0.19
C HIS A 104 -4.18 -5.70 -1.54
N TRP A 105 -4.56 -4.58 -2.16
CA TRP A 105 -3.97 -4.15 -3.43
C TRP A 105 -2.49 -3.79 -3.32
N THR A 106 -2.12 -3.04 -2.28
CA THR A 106 -0.74 -2.58 -2.07
C THR A 106 0.20 -3.74 -1.68
N LYS A 107 -0.27 -4.73 -0.92
CA LYS A 107 0.48 -5.96 -0.60
C LYS A 107 0.92 -6.72 -1.85
N GLN A 108 0.10 -6.69 -2.90
CA GLN A 108 0.39 -7.34 -4.19
C GLN A 108 1.01 -6.38 -5.21
N CYS A 109 1.41 -5.16 -4.83
CA CYS A 109 1.87 -4.13 -5.77
C CYS A 109 0.91 -3.95 -6.98
N PHE A 110 -0.39 -4.13 -6.76
CA PHE A 110 -1.45 -4.06 -7.78
C PHE A 110 -1.37 -5.08 -8.94
N TRP A 111 -0.55 -6.13 -8.84
CA TRP A 111 -0.32 -7.10 -9.93
C TRP A 111 -1.56 -7.77 -10.52
N SER A 112 -2.55 -8.10 -9.69
CA SER A 112 -3.80 -8.74 -10.12
C SER A 112 -4.88 -7.74 -10.56
N VAL A 113 -4.59 -6.44 -10.40
CA VAL A 113 -5.58 -5.37 -10.43
C VAL A 113 -5.32 -4.40 -11.58
N LEU A 114 -4.07 -4.04 -11.83
CA LEU A 114 -3.67 -3.03 -12.80
C LEU A 114 -2.77 -3.59 -13.90
N ASP A 115 -2.77 -2.90 -15.04
CA ASP A 115 -1.84 -3.17 -16.12
C ASP A 115 -0.40 -2.80 -15.73
N TRP A 116 0.57 -3.54 -16.28
CA TRP A 116 1.99 -3.36 -15.96
C TRP A 116 2.48 -1.90 -16.04
N PRO A 117 2.17 -1.10 -17.08
CA PRO A 117 2.61 0.30 -17.14
C PRO A 117 2.13 1.14 -15.95
N GLU A 118 0.94 0.87 -15.43
CA GLU A 118 0.39 1.59 -14.28
C GLU A 118 1.05 1.14 -12.97
N ILE A 119 1.42 -0.13 -12.85
CA ILE A 119 2.23 -0.63 -11.71
C ILE A 119 3.60 0.05 -11.69
N VAL A 120 4.28 0.14 -12.84
CA VAL A 120 5.56 0.85 -12.97
C VAL A 120 5.39 2.31 -12.54
N THR A 121 4.35 2.96 -13.06
CA THR A 121 4.11 4.37 -12.78
C THR A 121 3.77 4.61 -11.30
N TYR A 122 2.99 3.71 -10.68
CA TYR A 122 2.74 3.73 -9.23
C TYR A 122 4.03 3.68 -8.42
N ILE A 123 4.93 2.74 -8.71
CA ILE A 123 6.23 2.62 -8.02
C ILE A 123 7.06 3.89 -8.23
N CYS A 124 7.17 4.38 -9.47
CA CYS A 124 7.92 5.59 -9.77
C CYS A 124 7.36 6.81 -9.03
N VAL A 125 6.05 6.99 -9.02
CA VAL A 125 5.41 8.14 -8.37
C VAL A 125 5.63 8.14 -6.86
N CYS A 126 5.48 6.98 -6.20
CA CYS A 126 5.70 6.85 -4.76
C CYS A 126 7.18 7.12 -4.37
N ILE A 127 8.12 6.81 -5.27
CA ILE A 127 9.55 7.07 -5.05
C ILE A 127 9.89 8.55 -5.30
N LEU A 128 9.35 9.14 -6.37
CA LEU A 128 9.73 10.48 -6.82
C LEU A 128 9.01 11.60 -6.08
N TYR A 129 7.70 11.45 -5.82
CA TYR A 129 6.87 12.51 -5.22
C TYR A 129 6.66 12.35 -3.71
N GLY A 130 6.93 11.16 -3.18
CA GLY A 130 6.78 10.83 -1.77
C GLY A 130 5.73 9.77 -1.51
N ILE A 131 5.65 9.32 -0.26
CA ILE A 131 4.83 8.17 0.11
C ILE A 131 3.36 8.49 0.36
N ASP A 132 3.06 9.77 0.62
CA ASP A 132 1.71 10.32 0.60
C ASP A 132 1.00 10.08 -0.75
N TYR A 133 1.75 10.00 -1.84
CA TYR A 133 1.20 9.66 -3.15
C TYR A 133 0.67 8.22 -3.25
N GLN A 134 1.11 7.28 -2.41
CA GLN A 134 0.49 5.96 -2.34
C GLN A 134 -0.97 6.06 -1.90
N VAL A 135 -1.27 6.94 -0.93
CA VAL A 135 -2.63 7.23 -0.48
C VAL A 135 -3.43 7.88 -1.60
N TYR A 136 -2.89 8.92 -2.23
CA TYR A 136 -3.59 9.63 -3.32
C TYR A 136 -3.84 8.75 -4.54
N PHE A 137 -2.93 7.82 -4.84
CA PHE A 137 -3.10 6.85 -5.92
C PHE A 137 -4.31 5.94 -5.63
N CYS A 138 -4.42 5.42 -4.41
CA CYS A 138 -5.55 4.58 -4.02
C CYS A 138 -6.88 5.35 -4.06
N VAL A 139 -6.89 6.61 -3.62
CA VAL A 139 -8.07 7.49 -3.71
C VAL A 139 -8.45 7.73 -5.17
N ALA A 140 -7.48 8.01 -6.04
CA ALA A 140 -7.73 8.20 -7.47
C ALA A 140 -8.26 6.92 -8.15
N LEU A 141 -7.74 5.76 -7.76
CA LEU A 141 -8.21 4.47 -8.24
C LEU A 141 -9.67 4.20 -7.84
N LEU A 142 -10.04 4.49 -6.59
CA LEU A 142 -11.41 4.38 -6.11
C LEU A 142 -12.35 5.37 -6.82
N ARG A 143 -11.85 6.57 -7.17
CA ARG A 143 -12.59 7.54 -7.97
C ARG A 143 -12.88 7.03 -9.37
N HIS A 144 -11.88 6.44 -10.03
CA HIS A 144 -12.06 5.80 -11.34
C HIS A 144 -13.12 4.70 -11.28
N LEU A 145 -13.10 3.90 -10.21
CA LEU A 145 -14.06 2.82 -9.98
C LEU A 145 -15.42 3.26 -9.45
N GLN A 146 -15.66 4.55 -9.20
CA GLN A 146 -16.83 5.01 -8.46
C GLN A 146 -18.15 4.50 -9.06
N GLN A 147 -18.30 4.57 -10.38
CA GLN A 147 -19.53 4.11 -11.06
C GLN A 147 -19.71 2.59 -10.93
N ASP A 148 -18.64 1.83 -11.14
CA ASP A 148 -18.66 0.38 -11.01
C ASP A 148 -18.96 -0.05 -9.57
N ILE A 149 -18.38 0.63 -8.57
CA ILE A 149 -18.63 0.35 -7.16
C ILE A 149 -20.11 0.54 -6.83
N ILE A 150 -20.73 1.63 -7.26
CA ILE A 150 -22.15 1.92 -7.00
C ILE A 150 -23.05 0.88 -7.68
N TYR A 151 -22.71 0.51 -8.93
CA TYR A 151 -23.45 -0.50 -9.67
C TYR A 151 -23.35 -1.89 -9.02
N GLN A 152 -22.12 -2.34 -8.72
CA GLN A 152 -21.85 -3.66 -8.15
C GLN A 152 -22.33 -3.79 -6.70
N HIS A 153 -22.36 -2.69 -5.94
CA HIS A 153 -23.00 -2.63 -4.64
C HIS A 153 -24.49 -2.99 -4.73
N SER A 154 -25.20 -2.38 -5.69
CA SER A 154 -26.62 -2.65 -5.94
C SER A 154 -26.88 -4.12 -6.30
N SER A 155 -25.93 -4.76 -6.99
CA SER A 155 -25.97 -6.19 -7.33
C SER A 155 -25.43 -7.13 -6.24
N ARG A 156 -25.05 -6.62 -5.05
CA ARG A 156 -24.42 -7.38 -3.95
C ARG A 156 -23.13 -8.13 -4.33
N ASN A 157 -22.45 -7.70 -5.39
CA ASN A 157 -21.26 -8.35 -5.94
C ASN A 157 -19.98 -7.51 -5.80
N LEU A 158 -20.01 -6.48 -4.95
CA LEU A 158 -18.91 -5.53 -4.78
C LEU A 158 -17.59 -6.18 -4.35
N LEU A 159 -17.60 -7.06 -3.35
CA LEU A 159 -16.37 -7.68 -2.85
C LEU A 159 -15.73 -8.66 -3.85
N PRO A 160 -16.48 -9.59 -4.49
CA PRO A 160 -15.95 -10.39 -5.58
C PRO A 160 -15.37 -9.53 -6.70
N PHE A 161 -16.10 -8.49 -7.12
CA PHE A 161 -15.66 -7.58 -8.16
C PHE A 161 -14.27 -6.98 -7.87
N LEU A 162 -14.10 -6.35 -6.70
CA LEU A 162 -12.86 -5.67 -6.33
C LEU A 162 -11.66 -6.62 -6.11
N LYS A 163 -11.92 -7.90 -5.83
CA LYS A 163 -10.87 -8.91 -5.60
C LYS A 163 -10.44 -9.65 -6.87
N THR A 164 -11.34 -9.83 -7.84
CA THR A 164 -11.08 -10.73 -8.98
C THR A 164 -11.03 -10.00 -10.32
N HIS A 165 -11.60 -8.80 -10.43
CA HIS A 165 -11.65 -8.11 -11.70
C HIS A 165 -10.46 -7.18 -11.86
N GLN A 166 -9.82 -7.27 -13.03
CA GLN A 166 -8.83 -6.30 -13.45
C GLN A 166 -9.51 -4.94 -13.71
N ILE A 167 -8.93 -3.89 -13.15
CA ILE A 167 -9.38 -2.53 -13.35
C ILE A 167 -8.84 -2.06 -14.70
N ARG A 168 -9.74 -1.95 -15.67
CA ARG A 168 -9.40 -1.51 -17.03
C ARG A 168 -9.58 -0.01 -17.19
N GLY A 169 -8.74 0.58 -18.03
CA GLY A 169 -8.86 1.99 -18.42
C GLY A 169 -8.46 3.00 -17.34
N PHE A 170 -7.98 2.54 -16.18
CA PHE A 170 -7.30 3.43 -15.24
C PHE A 170 -6.00 3.90 -15.87
N SER A 171 -5.77 5.21 -15.88
CA SER A 171 -4.48 5.77 -16.28
C SER A 171 -4.03 6.85 -15.33
N MET A 172 -2.79 6.73 -14.85
CA MET A 172 -2.13 7.74 -14.03
C MET A 172 -2.19 9.11 -14.70
N ARG A 173 -2.00 9.17 -16.03
CA ARG A 173 -1.97 10.43 -16.78
C ARG A 173 -3.24 11.26 -16.55
N ASN A 174 -4.39 10.60 -16.50
CA ASN A 174 -5.69 11.27 -16.32
C ASN A 174 -5.96 11.59 -14.85
N SER A 175 -5.32 10.85 -13.94
CA SER A 175 -5.52 10.97 -12.49
C SER A 175 -4.54 11.93 -11.80
N ILE A 176 -3.41 12.26 -12.42
CA ILE A 176 -2.32 13.02 -11.78
C ILE A 176 -2.75 14.42 -11.33
N GLU A 177 -3.55 15.13 -12.13
CA GLU A 177 -4.05 16.47 -11.77
C GLU A 177 -4.94 16.40 -10.52
N TYR A 178 -5.77 15.36 -10.43
CA TYR A 178 -6.56 15.12 -9.24
C TYR A 178 -5.70 14.78 -8.04
N MET A 179 -4.67 13.94 -8.19
CA MET A 179 -3.75 13.61 -7.11
C MET A 179 -2.99 14.84 -6.59
N VAL A 180 -2.58 15.75 -7.48
CA VAL A 180 -1.98 17.05 -7.09
C VAL A 180 -3.01 17.92 -6.34
N SER A 181 -4.29 17.86 -6.70
CA SER A 181 -5.33 18.58 -5.94
C SER A 181 -5.52 18.00 -4.53
N LEU A 182 -5.41 16.67 -4.36
CA LEU A 182 -5.46 16.00 -3.07
C LEU A 182 -4.24 16.33 -2.22
N GLU A 183 -3.06 16.37 -2.83
CA GLU A 183 -1.82 16.78 -2.19
C GLU A 183 -1.98 18.15 -1.52
N LYS A 184 -2.47 19.16 -2.25
CA LYS A 184 -2.67 20.51 -1.72
C LYS A 184 -3.60 20.56 -0.50
N LYS A 185 -4.60 19.67 -0.46
CA LYS A 185 -5.59 19.60 0.63
C LYS A 185 -5.10 18.80 1.83
N TYR A 186 -4.46 17.66 1.60
CA TYR A 186 -4.26 16.62 2.61
C TYR A 186 -2.80 16.36 2.98
N ARG A 187 -1.82 16.87 2.23
CA ARG A 187 -0.39 16.57 2.47
C ARG A 187 0.08 16.94 3.88
N ALA A 188 -0.44 18.05 4.42
CA ALA A 188 -0.12 18.53 5.76
C ALA A 188 -0.57 17.57 6.88
N ILE A 189 -1.57 16.71 6.61
CA ILE A 189 -2.11 15.74 7.58
C ILE A 189 -1.50 14.35 7.32
N VAL A 190 -1.56 13.90 6.07
CA VAL A 190 -1.15 12.54 5.68
C VAL A 190 0.35 12.34 5.84
N THR A 191 1.18 13.30 5.43
CA THR A 191 2.65 13.11 5.45
C THR A 191 3.20 12.94 6.87
N PRO A 192 2.83 13.77 7.86
CA PRO A 192 3.23 13.55 9.25
C PRO A 192 2.74 12.23 9.82
N GLU A 193 1.48 11.86 9.57
CA GLU A 193 0.88 10.62 10.08
C GLU A 193 1.62 9.38 9.55
N LEU A 194 1.87 9.32 8.23
CA LEU A 194 2.64 8.22 7.63
C LEU A 194 4.08 8.16 8.16
N LYS A 195 4.72 9.31 8.39
CA LYS A 195 6.06 9.35 8.98
C LYS A 195 6.04 8.88 10.43
N GLU A 196 5.06 9.31 11.21
CA GLU A 196 4.88 8.88 12.61
C GLU A 196 4.66 7.38 12.68
N LEU A 197 3.82 6.80 11.82
CA LEU A 197 3.62 5.36 11.73
C LEU A 197 4.91 4.59 11.47
N LEU A 198 5.84 5.13 10.69
CA LEU A 198 7.17 4.53 10.50
C LEU A 198 8.14 4.81 11.65
N CYS A 199 8.11 6.01 12.23
CA CYS A 199 9.01 6.43 13.31
C CYS A 199 8.65 5.80 14.66
N LEU A 200 7.36 5.57 14.95
CA LEU A 200 6.93 4.76 16.09
C LEU A 200 7.52 3.35 16.00
N ASN A 201 7.65 2.79 14.80
CA ASN A 201 8.36 1.52 14.60
C ASN A 201 9.88 1.62 14.87
N ALA A 202 10.48 2.81 14.73
CA ALA A 202 11.92 3.06 14.92
C ALA A 202 12.30 3.48 16.37
N ASN A 203 11.39 4.13 17.10
CA ASN A 203 11.66 4.62 18.46
C ASN A 203 11.44 3.54 19.53
N VAL A 204 10.52 2.61 19.32
CA VAL A 204 10.33 1.44 20.23
C VAL A 204 11.50 0.45 20.14
N SER A 205 12.26 0.47 19.04
CA SER A 205 13.50 -0.31 18.87
C SER A 205 14.62 0.13 19.81
N ASN A 206 14.62 1.40 20.24
CA ASN A 206 15.64 1.93 21.16
C ASN A 206 15.33 1.65 22.64
N THR A 207 14.06 1.44 23.00
CA THR A 207 13.64 1.12 24.37
C THR A 207 13.73 -0.38 24.67
N THR A 208 13.48 -1.25 23.70
CA THR A 208 13.60 -2.72 23.89
C THR A 208 15.06 -3.19 23.99
N ASN A 209 16.00 -2.54 23.30
CA ASN A 209 17.43 -2.81 23.46
C ASN A 209 18.03 -2.39 24.81
N LYS A 210 17.29 -1.61 25.62
CA LYS A 210 17.72 -1.24 26.99
C LYS A 210 17.20 -2.20 28.06
N GLN A 211 16.23 -3.06 27.75
CA GLN A 211 15.64 -3.99 28.72
C GLN A 211 16.18 -5.43 28.65
N THR A 212 17.00 -5.75 27.64
CA THR A 212 17.68 -7.06 27.51
C THR A 212 19.13 -7.08 28.03
N ASN A 213 19.59 -5.99 28.65
CA ASN A 213 20.90 -5.89 29.30
C ASN A 213 20.77 -5.64 30.82
N VAL A 214 20.02 -6.50 31.52
CA VAL A 214 20.08 -6.64 32.99
C VAL A 214 20.10 -8.12 33.33
#